data_AF-A0A5J5VET3-F1
#
_entry.id   AF-A0A5J5VET3-F1
#
_cell.length_a   1.000
_cell.length_b   1.000
_cell.length_c   1.000
_cell.angle_alpha   90.00
_cell.angle_beta   90.00
_cell.angle_gamma   90.00
#
_symmetry.space_group_name_H-M   'P 1'
#
loop_
_entity.id
_entity.type
_entity.pdbx_description
1 polymer ?
#
loop_
_entity_poly.entity_id
_entity_poly.type
_entity_poly.pdbx_seq_one_letter_code
_entity_poly.pdbx_strand_id
1 'polypeptide(L)'
;MEKITLIFVGIIATFVSFASATPGIATFYTNYVPSACFGSQDQGKMIAAAGDGLWNNGAVCGKMFTVTCTGPRNPVPHPCTGKSVTVKIVDHCPGCPSTIDLSREAFALIANPVAGIINIDYNQV
;
A
#
# COMPACT_ATOMS: atom_id res chain seq x y z
N MET A 1 -52.23 26.93 -28.49
CA MET A 1 -51.83 27.77 -27.34
C MET A 1 -51.89 26.86 -26.12
N GLU A 2 -50.94 25.95 -25.97
CA GLU A 2 -49.60 26.19 -25.37
C GLU A 2 -49.79 26.46 -23.86
N LYS A 3 -49.39 25.56 -22.97
CA LYS A 3 -47.99 25.22 -22.72
C LYS A 3 -47.80 23.76 -22.29
N ILE A 4 -46.93 23.10 -23.04
CA ILE A 4 -46.25 21.87 -22.65
C ILE A 4 -45.30 22.24 -21.52
N THR A 5 -45.62 21.86 -20.28
CA THR A 5 -44.66 21.92 -19.17
C THR A 5 -44.19 20.50 -18.88
N LEU A 6 -43.33 19.99 -19.75
CA LEU A 6 -42.52 18.81 -19.49
C LEU A 6 -41.44 19.19 -18.46
N ILE A 7 -41.66 18.84 -17.18
CA ILE A 7 -40.60 18.93 -16.18
C ILE A 7 -39.69 17.71 -16.38
N PHE A 8 -38.66 17.87 -17.23
CA PHE A 8 -37.51 16.97 -17.24
C PHE A 8 -36.71 17.23 -15.96
N VAL A 9 -37.00 16.50 -14.89
CA VAL A 9 -36.07 16.39 -13.75
C VAL A 9 -34.89 15.55 -14.22
N GLY A 10 -33.87 16.21 -14.77
CA GLY A 10 -32.60 15.58 -15.12
C GLY A 10 -31.91 15.09 -13.86
N ILE A 11 -31.95 13.78 -13.60
CA ILE A 11 -31.13 13.14 -12.57
C ILE A 11 -29.69 13.16 -13.10
N ILE A 12 -28.94 14.19 -12.72
CA ILE A 12 -27.48 14.18 -12.87
C ILE A 12 -26.95 13.28 -11.75
N ALA A 13 -26.89 11.96 -12.00
CA ALA A 13 -26.14 11.04 -11.16
C ALA A 13 -24.65 11.30 -11.40
N THR A 14 -24.07 12.24 -10.66
CA THR A 14 -22.61 12.41 -10.62
C THR A 14 -22.02 11.10 -10.08
N PHE A 15 -21.29 10.37 -10.92
CA PHE A 15 -20.47 9.24 -10.48
C PHE A 15 -19.35 9.79 -9.60
N VAL A 16 -19.61 9.90 -8.30
CA VAL A 16 -18.56 10.21 -7.33
C VAL A 16 -17.76 8.92 -7.18
N SER A 17 -16.65 8.82 -7.92
CA SER A 17 -15.69 7.72 -7.72
C SER A 17 -15.01 7.92 -6.38
N PHE A 18 -15.50 7.22 -5.35
CA PHE A 18 -14.77 7.08 -4.10
C PHE A 18 -13.59 6.13 -4.35
N ALA A 19 -12.40 6.70 -4.58
CA ALA A 19 -11.16 5.94 -4.50
C ALA A 19 -10.91 5.62 -3.01
N SER A 20 -11.40 4.47 -2.55
CA SER A 20 -11.12 3.97 -1.20
C SER A 20 -9.76 3.30 -1.22
N ALA A 21 -8.79 3.85 -0.48
CA ALA A 21 -7.54 3.15 -0.22
C ALA A 21 -7.72 2.10 0.89
N THR A 22 -6.97 1.00 0.83
CA THR A 22 -7.05 -0.05 1.88
C THR A 22 -6.09 0.30 3.01
N PRO A 23 -6.56 0.44 4.27
CA PRO A 23 -5.67 0.72 5.39
C PRO A 23 -4.82 -0.51 5.73
N GLY A 24 -3.61 -0.27 6.21
CA GLY A 24 -2.68 -1.31 6.62
C GLY A 24 -1.59 -0.82 7.57
N ILE A 25 -0.67 -1.74 7.89
CA ILE A 25 0.51 -1.46 8.71
C ILE A 25 1.75 -1.76 7.88
N ALA A 26 2.74 -0.88 7.93
CA ALA A 26 4.04 -1.13 7.33
C ALA A 26 5.19 -1.08 8.33
N THR A 27 6.12 -2.00 8.15
CA THR A 27 7.47 -2.02 8.74
C THR A 27 8.51 -2.04 7.62
N PHE A 28 9.78 -2.27 7.94
CA PHE A 28 10.78 -2.59 6.93
C PHE A 28 11.78 -3.67 7.35
N TYR A 29 12.35 -4.33 6.35
CA TYR A 29 13.43 -5.31 6.47
C TYR A 29 14.64 -4.92 5.59
N THR A 30 15.75 -5.65 5.72
CA THR A 30 17.04 -5.27 5.08
C THR A 30 17.73 -6.39 4.31
N ASN A 31 17.26 -7.63 4.40
CA ASN A 31 17.81 -8.77 3.67
C ASN A 31 16.75 -9.24 2.68
N TYR A 32 16.98 -9.05 1.38
CA TYR A 32 15.96 -9.23 0.33
C TYR A 32 16.05 -10.56 -0.42
N VAL A 33 17.11 -11.33 -0.18
CA VAL A 33 17.42 -12.58 -0.87
C VAL A 33 17.89 -13.62 0.17
N PRO A 34 17.46 -14.89 0.09
CA PRO A 34 16.43 -15.39 -0.82
C PRO A 34 15.04 -14.86 -0.45
N SER A 35 14.15 -14.77 -1.45
CA SER A 35 12.75 -14.39 -1.25
C SER A 35 11.82 -15.55 -1.58
N ALA A 36 10.65 -15.61 -0.93
CA ALA A 36 9.66 -16.66 -1.14
C ALA A 36 9.14 -16.75 -2.58
N CYS A 37 9.05 -15.62 -3.30
CA CYS A 37 8.53 -15.61 -4.67
C CYS A 37 9.60 -15.91 -5.73
N PHE A 38 10.85 -15.47 -5.52
CA PHE A 38 11.88 -15.46 -6.59
C PHE A 38 13.20 -16.12 -6.19
N GLY A 39 13.27 -16.77 -5.02
CA GLY A 39 14.46 -17.47 -4.55
C GLY A 39 15.66 -16.53 -4.47
N SER A 40 16.78 -16.93 -5.10
CA SER A 40 18.04 -16.18 -5.04
C SER A 40 18.12 -14.98 -6.01
N GLN A 41 17.06 -14.67 -6.75
CA GLN A 41 17.08 -13.57 -7.72
C GLN A 41 16.91 -12.21 -7.02
N ASP A 42 17.86 -11.30 -7.22
CA ASP A 42 17.71 -9.91 -6.80
C ASP A 42 16.61 -9.23 -7.63
N GLN A 43 15.58 -8.73 -6.93
CA GLN A 43 14.42 -8.06 -7.51
C GLN A 43 14.50 -6.53 -7.40
N GLY A 44 15.63 -5.99 -6.94
CA GLY A 44 15.87 -4.58 -6.70
C GLY A 44 15.40 -4.11 -5.33
N LYS A 45 15.28 -2.78 -5.18
CA LYS A 45 15.03 -2.13 -3.89
C LYS A 45 13.63 -1.58 -3.71
N MET A 46 12.81 -1.51 -4.76
CA MET A 46 11.40 -1.09 -4.64
C MET A 46 10.51 -2.33 -4.51
N ILE A 47 10.70 -3.01 -3.40
CA ILE A 47 10.13 -4.32 -3.11
C ILE A 47 9.55 -4.37 -1.70
N ALA A 48 8.73 -5.38 -1.42
CA ALA A 48 8.19 -5.64 -0.10
C ALA A 48 7.89 -7.14 0.10
N ALA A 49 7.82 -7.55 1.36
CA ALA A 49 7.23 -8.80 1.78
C ALA A 49 5.75 -8.60 2.16
N ALA A 50 4.88 -9.53 1.79
CA ALA A 50 3.49 -9.51 2.24
C ALA A 50 3.37 -10.18 3.61
N GLY A 51 2.60 -9.58 4.53
CA GLY A 51 2.17 -10.25 5.75
C GLY A 51 1.09 -11.31 5.47
N ASP A 52 0.77 -12.13 6.47
CA ASP A 52 -0.09 -13.31 6.32
C ASP A 52 -1.45 -13.01 5.66
N GLY A 53 -2.09 -11.90 6.03
CA GLY A 53 -3.39 -11.50 5.47
C GLY A 53 -3.34 -11.13 3.98
N LEU A 54 -2.19 -10.66 3.49
CA LEU A 54 -2.00 -10.28 2.08
C LEU A 54 -1.35 -11.40 1.25
N TRP A 55 -0.60 -12.31 1.89
CA TRP A 55 0.20 -13.34 1.23
C TRP A 55 -0.61 -14.24 0.29
N ASN A 56 -1.79 -14.68 0.73
CA ASN A 56 -2.70 -15.53 -0.04
C ASN A 56 -1.99 -16.70 -0.75
N ASN A 57 -1.22 -17.50 0.00
CA ASN A 57 -0.45 -18.64 -0.53
C ASN A 57 0.46 -18.29 -1.72
N GLY A 58 1.03 -17.08 -1.73
CA GLY A 58 1.91 -16.60 -2.79
C GLY A 58 1.18 -16.04 -4.02
N ALA A 59 -0.16 -16.00 -4.04
CA ALA A 59 -0.91 -15.42 -5.15
C ALA A 59 -0.67 -13.91 -5.32
N VAL A 60 -0.06 -13.26 -4.32
CA VAL A 60 0.34 -11.85 -4.39
C VAL A 60 1.75 -11.65 -4.99
N CYS A 61 2.52 -12.71 -5.20
CA CYS A 61 3.87 -12.62 -5.77
C CYS A 61 3.89 -11.85 -7.09
N GLY A 62 4.84 -10.91 -7.22
CA GLY A 62 5.03 -10.09 -8.42
C GLY A 62 4.03 -8.95 -8.59
N LYS A 63 2.97 -8.87 -7.77
CA LYS A 63 2.00 -7.78 -7.83
C LYS A 63 2.61 -6.47 -7.32
N MET A 64 2.14 -5.36 -7.90
CA MET A 64 2.59 -4.01 -7.57
C MET A 64 1.57 -3.32 -6.68
N PHE A 65 2.06 -2.62 -5.65
CA PHE A 65 1.22 -1.86 -4.74
C PHE A 65 1.78 -0.45 -4.56
N THR A 66 0.90 0.54 -4.65
CA THR A 66 1.21 1.90 -4.20
C THR A 66 0.91 2.00 -2.71
N VAL A 67 1.88 2.44 -1.93
CA VAL A 67 1.85 2.53 -0.47
C VAL A 67 2.11 3.97 -0.04
N THR A 68 1.29 4.47 0.87
CA THR A 68 1.37 5.84 1.40
C THR A 68 1.34 5.80 2.93
N CYS A 69 2.24 6.52 3.59
CA CYS A 69 2.19 6.68 5.05
C CYS A 69 1.03 7.59 5.44
N THR A 70 0.19 7.14 6.38
CA THR A 70 -0.98 7.89 6.87
C THR A 70 -0.81 8.41 8.30
N GLY A 71 0.15 7.86 9.06
CA GLY A 71 0.49 8.42 10.36
C GLY A 71 1.33 7.52 11.25
N PRO A 72 1.62 8.00 12.47
CA PRO A 72 2.35 7.24 13.48
C PRO A 72 1.57 6.03 13.97
N ARG A 73 2.29 4.93 14.21
CA ARG A 73 1.78 3.75 14.93
C ARG A 73 2.36 3.63 16.34
N ASN A 74 3.46 4.33 16.61
CA ASN A 74 4.18 4.36 17.89
C ASN A 74 4.48 5.81 18.31
N PRO A 75 5.15 6.06 19.46
CA PRO A 75 5.40 7.41 19.98
C PRO A 75 6.32 8.31 19.13
N VAL A 76 6.82 7.87 17.97
CA VAL A 76 7.62 8.72 17.07
C VAL A 76 6.67 9.68 16.33
N PRO A 77 6.74 11.00 16.59
CA PRO A 77 5.81 11.95 15.98
C PRO A 77 6.14 12.20 14.51
N HIS A 78 5.10 12.48 13.71
CA HIS A 78 5.20 12.89 12.30
C HIS A 78 6.14 12.03 11.44
N PRO A 79 5.94 10.70 11.37
CA PRO A 79 6.87 9.84 10.66
C PRO A 79 6.77 9.99 9.14
N CYS A 80 5.63 10.42 8.61
CA CYS A 80 5.37 10.44 7.18
C CYS A 80 6.08 11.58 6.45
N THR A 81 6.57 11.31 5.24
CA THR A 81 7.19 12.32 4.36
C THR A 81 6.17 13.04 3.46
N GLY A 82 4.93 12.56 3.40
CA GLY A 82 3.89 13.04 2.46
C GLY A 82 4.01 12.44 1.04
N LYS A 83 4.92 11.49 0.83
CA LYS A 83 5.09 10.79 -0.46
C LYS A 83 4.44 9.40 -0.43
N SER A 84 4.28 8.84 -1.63
CA SER A 84 3.91 7.45 -1.86
C SER A 84 5.03 6.72 -2.59
N VAL A 85 5.06 5.38 -2.48
CA VAL A 85 6.00 4.51 -3.19
C VAL A 85 5.24 3.35 -3.82
N THR A 86 5.60 2.98 -5.04
CA THR A 86 5.12 1.73 -5.66
C THR A 86 6.16 0.64 -5.47
N VAL A 87 5.76 -0.49 -4.89
CA VAL A 87 6.63 -1.64 -4.60
C VAL A 87 6.08 -2.93 -5.20
N LYS A 88 6.98 -3.84 -5.55
CA LYS A 88 6.65 -5.21 -5.95
C LYS A 88 6.64 -6.13 -4.74
N ILE A 89 5.62 -6.98 -4.58
CA ILE A 89 5.68 -8.05 -3.58
C ILE A 89 6.61 -9.15 -4.08
N VAL A 90 7.65 -9.44 -3.31
CA VAL A 90 8.67 -10.44 -3.65
C VAL A 90 8.81 -11.52 -2.60
N ASP A 91 8.29 -11.31 -1.40
CA ASP A 91 8.52 -12.21 -0.27
C ASP A 91 7.28 -12.37 0.61
N HIS A 92 7.35 -13.32 1.54
CA HIS A 92 6.39 -13.55 2.61
C HIS A 92 7.05 -13.19 3.94
N CYS A 93 6.31 -12.51 4.81
CA CYS A 93 6.70 -12.22 6.18
C CYS A 93 5.78 -13.01 7.14
N PRO A 94 6.10 -14.28 7.47
CA PRO A 94 5.24 -15.13 8.28
C PRO A 94 5.16 -14.62 9.73
N GLY A 95 3.94 -14.43 10.25
CA GLY A 95 3.73 -13.96 11.62
C GLY A 95 4.09 -12.49 11.85
N CYS A 96 4.42 -11.74 10.79
CA CYS A 96 4.73 -10.33 10.91
C CYS A 96 3.47 -9.51 11.22
N PRO A 97 3.56 -8.50 12.11
CA PRO A 97 2.42 -7.66 12.44
C PRO A 97 2.05 -6.67 11.33
N SER A 98 2.92 -6.50 10.33
CA SER A 98 2.73 -5.63 9.17
C SER A 98 1.89 -6.30 8.09
N THR A 99 1.06 -5.51 7.43
CA THR A 99 0.38 -5.90 6.18
C THR A 99 1.36 -5.98 5.03
N ILE A 100 2.28 -5.00 4.94
CA ILE A 100 3.33 -4.88 3.94
C ILE A 100 4.63 -4.55 4.67
N ASP A 101 5.62 -5.43 4.62
CA ASP A 101 6.96 -5.17 5.16
C ASP A 101 7.85 -4.66 4.02
N LEU A 102 8.13 -3.36 4.01
CA LEU A 102 8.80 -2.70 2.88
C LEU A 102 10.31 -3.00 2.90
N SER A 103 10.97 -2.87 1.76
CA SER A 103 12.42 -2.64 1.79
C SER A 103 12.73 -1.36 2.57
N ARG A 104 13.90 -1.29 3.21
CA ARG A 104 14.34 -0.08 3.92
C ARG A 104 14.34 1.15 3.00
N GLU A 105 14.75 0.99 1.75
CA GLU A 105 14.75 2.07 0.77
C GLU A 105 13.34 2.56 0.42
N ALA A 106 12.39 1.66 0.21
CA ALA A 106 11.00 2.04 -0.05
C ALA A 106 10.35 2.70 1.18
N PHE A 107 10.60 2.16 2.38
CA PHE A 107 10.12 2.75 3.62
C PHE A 107 10.64 4.18 3.81
N ALA A 108 11.93 4.40 3.60
CA ALA A 108 12.57 5.71 3.76
C ALA A 108 12.01 6.79 2.80
N LEU A 109 11.38 6.39 1.69
CA LEU A 109 10.70 7.34 0.79
C LEU A 109 9.41 7.88 1.40
N ILE A 110 8.67 7.07 2.16
CA ILE A 110 7.34 7.42 2.68
C ILE A 110 7.36 7.78 4.17
N ALA A 111 8.36 7.33 4.92
CA ALA A 111 8.48 7.62 6.35
C ALA A 111 9.91 7.60 6.89
N ASN A 112 10.12 8.28 8.02
CA ASN A 112 11.37 8.26 8.78
C ASN A 112 11.65 6.85 9.34
N PRO A 113 12.76 6.18 8.96
CA PRO A 113 13.10 4.84 9.43
C PRO A 113 13.21 4.69 10.96
N VAL A 114 13.41 5.78 11.71
CA VAL A 114 13.39 5.77 13.19
C VAL A 114 12.03 5.32 13.73
N ALA A 115 10.94 5.58 13.00
CA ALA A 115 9.61 5.12 13.38
C ALA A 115 9.52 3.59 13.39
N GLY A 116 10.18 2.90 12.44
CA GLY A 116 10.20 1.43 12.32
C GLY A 116 8.86 0.79 11.94
N ILE A 117 7.74 1.38 12.35
CA ILE A 117 6.37 0.93 12.09
C ILE A 117 5.46 2.14 11.92
N ILE A 118 4.61 2.11 10.89
CA ILE A 118 3.69 3.20 10.53
C ILE A 118 2.32 2.66 10.13
N ASN A 119 1.30 3.51 10.24
CA ASN A 119 0.05 3.28 9.54
C ASN A 119 0.22 3.68 8.07
N ILE A 120 -0.34 2.88 7.17
CA ILE A 120 -0.32 3.12 5.74
C ILE A 120 -1.71 2.98 5.15
N ASP A 121 -1.88 3.54 3.96
CA ASP A 121 -2.88 3.14 2.99
C ASP A 121 -2.17 2.51 1.79
N TYR A 122 -2.76 1.46 1.22
CA TYR A 122 -2.22 0.78 0.04
C TYR A 122 -3.30 0.40 -0.97
N ASN A 123 -2.90 0.33 -2.23
CA ASN A 123 -3.74 -0.12 -3.34
C ASN A 123 -2.90 -0.91 -4.35
N GLN A 124 -3.47 -2.00 -4.87
CA GLN A 124 -2.85 -2.71 -5.99
C GLN A 124 -2.93 -1.84 -7.25
N VAL A 125 -1.84 -1.82 -8.04
CA VAL A 125 -1.76 -1.15 -9.35
C VAL A 125 -2.11 -2.12 -10.47
#